data_AF-A0A0A9F3U4-F1
#
_entry.id   AF-A0A0A9F3U4-F1
#
_cell.length_a   1.000
_cell.length_b   1.000
_cell.length_c   1.000
_cell.angle_alpha   90.00
_cell.angle_beta   90.00
_cell.angle_gamma   90.00
#
_symmetry.space_group_name_H-M   'P 1'
#
loop_
_entity.id
_entity.type
_entity.pdbx_description
1 polymer ?
#
loop_
_entity_poly.entity_id
_entity_poly.type
_entity_poly.pdbx_seq_one_letter_code
_entity_poly.pdbx_strand_id
1 'polypeptide(L)'
;MEGVPIGRKLDLLLLDGYDCLLTKLCHMFKTSITYADVMEYHQLVPRQKAAHVLTYEDQDGDWMMVGDVPWELFLTSVKKLRIARTDKC
;
A
#
# COMPACT_ATOMS: atom_id res chain seq x y z
N MET A 1 -0.33 18.12 5.65
CA MET A 1 0.49 18.03 6.88
C MET A 1 1.81 17.42 6.46
N GLU A 2 2.86 18.22 6.55
CA GLU A 2 4.21 17.93 6.04
C GLU A 2 4.84 16.82 6.89
N GLY A 3 5.04 15.65 6.28
CA GLY A 3 5.79 14.55 6.87
C GLY A 3 7.15 14.45 6.20
N VAL A 4 8.15 13.92 6.90
CA VAL A 4 9.46 13.61 6.30
C VAL A 4 9.25 12.46 5.30
N PRO A 5 9.60 12.63 4.01
CA PRO A 5 9.56 11.52 3.07
C PRO A 5 10.60 10.48 3.46
N ILE A 6 10.15 9.35 3.99
CA ILE A 6 11.02 8.21 4.29
C ILE A 6 11.13 7.37 3.02
N GLY A 7 12.23 7.55 2.28
CA GLY A 7 12.59 6.67 1.18
C GLY A 7 13.18 5.36 1.69
N ARG A 8 12.51 4.24 1.42
CA ARG A 8 13.05 2.88 1.63
C ARG A 8 13.07 2.15 0.29
N LYS A 9 14.17 1.48 -0.03
CA LYS A 9 14.21 0.57 -1.18
C LYS A 9 13.56 -0.75 -0.80
N LEU A 10 12.72 -1.26 -1.68
CA LEU A 10 12.03 -2.53 -1.53
C LEU A 10 12.11 -3.28 -2.84
N ASP A 11 12.71 -4.47 -2.83
CA ASP A 11 12.74 -5.35 -3.98
C ASP A 11 11.42 -6.12 -4.06
N LEU A 12 10.57 -5.72 -5.01
CA LEU A 12 9.25 -6.34 -5.21
C LEU A 12 9.31 -7.74 -5.82
N LEU A 13 10.39 -8.04 -6.55
CA LEU A 13 10.66 -9.36 -7.14
C LEU A 13 10.89 -10.46 -6.10
N LEU A 14 11.14 -10.10 -4.84
CA LEU A 14 11.31 -11.04 -3.73
C LEU A 14 9.99 -11.31 -2.98
N LEU A 15 8.86 -10.84 -3.51
CA LEU A 15 7.56 -10.93 -2.87
C LEU A 15 6.61 -11.72 -3.78
N ASP A 16 6.00 -12.75 -3.20
CA ASP A 16 5.03 -13.62 -3.88
C ASP A 16 3.59 -13.15 -3.64
N GLY A 17 3.30 -11.88 -3.96
CA GLY A 17 1.94 -11.33 -3.91
C GLY A 17 1.74 -10.14 -2.96
N TYR A 18 0.51 -9.62 -2.97
CA TYR A 18 0.11 -8.44 -2.21
C TYR A 18 0.20 -8.64 -0.69
N ASP A 19 -0.14 -9.81 -0.17
CA ASP A 19 -0.04 -10.12 1.27
C ASP A 19 1.40 -10.03 1.78
N CYS A 20 2.37 -10.51 0.99
CA CYS A 20 3.79 -10.45 1.34
C CYS A 20 4.29 -9.00 1.32
N LEU A 21 3.88 -8.23 0.31
CA LEU A 21 4.14 -6.79 0.22
C LEU A 21 3.60 -6.04 1.44
N LEU A 22 2.34 -6.28 1.79
CA LEU A 22 1.70 -5.63 2.93
C LEU A 22 2.41 -5.99 4.24
N THR A 23 2.68 -7.27 4.45
CA THR A 23 3.37 -7.76 5.65
C THR A 23 4.75 -7.12 5.79
N LYS A 24 5.51 -7.03 4.69
CA LYS A 24 6.85 -6.43 4.70
C LYS A 24 6.81 -4.94 4.96
N LEU A 25 5.87 -4.21 4.34
CA LEU A 25 5.68 -2.78 4.59
C LEU A 25 5.23 -2.53 6.04
N CYS A 26 4.27 -3.31 6.55
CA CYS A 26 3.83 -3.24 7.94
C CYS A 26 5.00 -3.43 8.92
N HIS A 27 5.89 -4.38 8.63
CA HIS A 27 7.08 -4.61 9.44
C HIS A 27 8.11 -3.48 9.31
N MET A 28 8.39 -3.00 8.09
CA MET A 28 9.38 -1.94 7.83
C MET A 28 9.02 -0.58 8.45
N PHE A 29 7.73 -0.26 8.47
CA PHE A 29 7.20 1.01 8.99
C PHE A 29 6.57 0.87 10.38
N LYS A 30 6.49 -0.35 10.92
CA LYS A 30 5.84 -0.66 12.22
C LYS A 30 4.44 -0.05 12.33
N THR A 31 3.69 -0.07 11.22
CA THR A 31 2.38 0.58 11.11
C THR A 31 1.40 -0.33 10.38
N SER A 32 0.11 -0.18 10.67
CA SER A 32 -0.95 -0.92 9.98
C SER A 32 -1.23 -0.26 8.64
N ILE A 33 -0.84 -0.94 7.56
CA ILE A 33 -1.05 -0.53 6.17
C ILE A 33 -2.09 -1.45 5.55
N THR A 34 -3.05 -0.87 4.84
CA THR A 34 -4.04 -1.63 4.09
C THR A 34 -4.10 -1.16 2.63
N TYR A 35 -4.75 -1.95 1.78
CA TYR A 35 -5.10 -1.57 0.42
C TYR A 35 -6.62 -1.63 0.22
N ALA A 36 -7.11 -1.13 -0.91
CA ALA A 36 -8.51 -0.77 -1.11
C ALA A 36 -9.48 -1.95 -0.97
N ASP A 37 -9.13 -3.12 -1.51
CA ASP A 37 -9.95 -4.34 -1.43
C ASP A 37 -10.28 -4.72 0.02
N VAL A 38 -9.30 -4.57 0.92
CA VAL A 38 -9.46 -4.91 2.35
C VAL A 38 -10.20 -3.82 3.14
N MET A 39 -10.28 -2.59 2.63
CA MET A 39 -11.02 -1.51 3.30
C MET A 39 -12.53 -1.74 3.30
N GLU A 40 -13.07 -2.38 2.26
CA GLU A 40 -14.51 -2.65 2.16
C GLU A 40 -14.94 -3.69 3.21
N TYR A 41 -14.12 -4.72 3.44
CA TYR A 41 -14.35 -5.72 4.49
C TYR A 41 -14.11 -5.19 5.91
N HIS A 42 -13.07 -4.36 6.12
CA HIS A 42 -12.76 -3.81 7.44
C HIS A 42 -13.75 -2.74 7.91
N GLN A 43 -14.57 -2.18 7.02
CA GLN A 43 -15.61 -1.22 7.41
C GLN A 43 -16.73 -1.87 8.24
N LEU A 44 -16.86 -3.20 8.19
CA LEU A 44 -17.80 -3.99 9.00
C LEU A 44 -17.27 -4.33 10.40
N VAL A 45 -15.96 -4.13 10.66
CA VAL A 45 -15.34 -4.47 11.95
C VAL A 45 -14.82 -3.19 12.63
N PRO A 46 -15.52 -2.63 13.64
CA PRO A 46 -15.24 -1.28 14.15
C PRO A 46 -13.90 -1.09 14.87
N ARG A 47 -13.07 -2.14 14.98
CA ARG A 47 -12.06 -2.20 16.04
C ARG A 47 -10.67 -1.74 15.62
N GLN A 48 -10.35 -1.69 14.33
CA GLN A 48 -9.07 -1.15 13.84
C GLN A 48 -9.29 -0.50 12.46
N LYS A 49 -9.50 0.82 12.44
CA LYS A 49 -9.31 1.60 11.22
C LYS A 49 -7.84 1.46 10.82
N ALA A 50 -7.56 0.91 9.65
CA ALA A 50 -6.24 0.97 9.08
C ALA A 50 -5.85 2.46 8.93
N ALA A 51 -4.80 2.87 9.64
CA ALA A 51 -4.38 4.26 9.68
C ALA A 51 -3.70 4.70 8.37
N HIS A 52 -3.30 3.75 7.52
CA HIS A 52 -2.58 4.03 6.28
C HIS A 52 -3.10 3.19 5.11
N VAL A 53 -3.19 3.83 3.94
CA VAL A 53 -3.54 3.24 2.66
C VAL A 53 -2.33 3.20 1.75
N LEU A 54 -2.15 2.08 1.06
CA LEU A 54 -1.11 1.88 0.07
C LEU A 54 -1.61 2.21 -1.34
N THR A 55 -0.91 3.11 -2.01
CA THR A 55 -1.12 3.46 -3.42
C THR A 55 0.19 3.28 -4.19
N TYR A 56 0.11 3.07 -5.49
CA TYR A 56 1.27 2.98 -6.37
C TYR A 56 1.16 3.95 -7.55
N GLU A 57 2.29 4.42 -8.02
CA GLU A 57 2.42 5.18 -9.26
C GLU A 57 2.72 4.18 -10.38
N ASP A 58 1.92 4.18 -11.44
CA ASP A 58 2.10 3.30 -12.59
C ASP A 58 3.12 3.85 -13.61
N GLN A 59 3.14 3.30 -14.83
CA GLN A 59 4.06 3.77 -15.87
C GLN A 59 3.68 5.11 -16.48
N ASP A 60 2.40 5.46 -16.48
CA ASP A 60 1.87 6.71 -17.00
C ASP A 60 2.03 7.87 -15.99
N GLY A 61 2.38 7.53 -14.74
CA GLY A 61 2.57 8.49 -13.65
C GLY A 61 1.29 8.71 -12.84
N ASP A 62 0.28 7.89 -13.06
CA ASP A 62 -0.99 7.95 -12.37
C ASP A 62 -0.93 7.17 -11.04
N TRP A 63 -1.55 7.75 -10.01
CA TRP A 63 -1.65 7.12 -8.70
C TRP A 63 -2.85 6.19 -8.66
N MET A 64 -2.58 4.88 -8.61
CA MET A 64 -3.57 3.82 -8.54
C MET A 64 -3.61 3.16 -7.16
N MET A 65 -4.75 2.54 -6.83
CA MET A 65 -4.91 1.76 -5.61
C MET A 65 -4.28 0.37 -5.79
N VAL A 66 -3.56 -0.10 -4.78
CA VAL A 66 -3.03 -1.46 -4.81
C VAL A 66 -4.18 -2.47 -4.71
N GLY A 67 -4.15 -3.52 -5.52
CA GLY A 67 -5.12 -4.63 -5.50
C GLY A 67 -6.06 -4.70 -6.71
N ASP A 68 -6.14 -3.64 -7.53
CA ASP A 68 -7.06 -3.62 -8.70
C ASP A 68 -6.58 -4.48 -9.88
N VAL A 69 -5.28 -4.77 -9.94
CA VAL A 69 -4.66 -5.55 -11.02
C VAL A 69 -4.01 -6.82 -10.46
N PRO A 70 -3.82 -7.87 -11.28
CA PRO A 70 -2.99 -9.01 -10.92
C PRO A 70 -1.57 -8.62 -10.50
N TRP A 71 -0.99 -9.36 -9.55
CA TRP A 71 0.35 -9.12 -9.01
C TRP A 71 1.43 -8.98 -10.09
N GLU A 72 1.42 -9.89 -11.09
CA GLU A 72 2.38 -9.86 -12.20
C GLU A 72 2.32 -8.55 -13.00
N LEU A 73 1.11 -8.04 -13.26
CA LEU A 73 0.93 -6.77 -13.96
C LEU A 73 1.38 -5.60 -13.10
N PHE A 74 1.06 -5.63 -11.81
CA PHE A 74 1.55 -4.64 -10.85
C PHE A 74 3.08 -4.57 -10.81
N LEU A 75 3.78 -5.71 -10.81
CA LEU A 75 5.26 -5.74 -10.83
C LEU A 75 5.83 -5.05 -12.07
N THR A 76 5.15 -5.17 -13.21
CA THR A 76 5.59 -4.52 -14.45
C THR A 76 5.23 -3.04 -14.49
N SER A 77 4.14 -2.61 -13.87
CA SER A 77 3.63 -1.25 -13.97
C SER A 77 4.15 -0.31 -12.88
N VAL A 78 4.44 -0.83 -11.69
CA VAL A 78 4.80 -0.04 -10.51
C VAL A 78 6.13 0.71 -10.66
N LYS A 79 6.07 2.03 -10.54
CA LYS A 79 7.24 2.92 -10.49
C LYS A 79 7.56 3.38 -9.07
N LYS A 80 6.53 3.74 -8.28
CA LYS A 80 6.70 4.20 -6.90
C LYS A 80 5.59 3.66 -6.01
N LEU A 81 5.92 3.41 -4.75
CA LEU A 81 4.95 3.12 -3.71
C LEU A 81 4.79 4.31 -2.77
N ARG A 82 3.56 4.56 -2.36
CA ARG A 82 3.21 5.62 -1.43
C ARG A 82 2.26 5.07 -0.37
N ILE A 83 2.63 5.31 0.87
CA ILE A 83 1.80 5.00 2.04
C ILE A 83 1.23 6.34 2.51
N ALA A 84 -0.07 6.54 2.30
CA ALA A 84 -0.78 7.73 2.73
C ALA A 84 -1.55 7.43 4.01
N ARG A 85 -1.61 8.37 4.94
CA ARG A 85 -2.47 8.22 6.12
C ARG A 85 -3.94 8.43 5.75
N THR A 86 -4.81 7.60 6.31
CA THR A 86 -6.28 7.67 6.17
C THR A 86 -6.92 8.62 7.19
N ASP A 87 -6.13 9.30 8.02
CA ASP A 87 -6.65 10.33 8.92
C ASP A 87 -7.24 11.50 8.12
N LYS A 88 -8.56 11.42 7.89
CA LYS A 88 -9.43 12.58 7.80
C LYS A 88 -10.03 12.83 9.18
N CYS A 89 -9.54 13.93 9.77
CA CYS A 89 -10.18 14.78 10.78
C CYS A 89 -10.32 14.24 12.20
#